data_AF-A0A4D8PY45-F1
#
_entry.id   AF-A0A4D8PY45-F1
#
_cell.length_a   1.000
_cell.length_b   1.000
_cell.length_c   1.000
_cell.angle_alpha   90.00
_cell.angle_beta   90.00
_cell.angle_gamma   90.00
#
_symmetry.space_group_name_H-M   'P 1'
#
loop_
_entity.id
_entity.type
_entity.pdbx_description
1 polymer ?
#
loop_
_entity_poly.entity_id
_entity_poly.type
_entity_poly.pdbx_seq_one_letter_code
_entity_poly.pdbx_strand_id
1 'polypeptide(L)'
;MNGPRALIVIASQTQGLLLKLMLEEQGIEASCVETAEPAVAELARRPFDLLMVEADGEAARTLTELRRHCPAPAMLLGSAERAAEAGVPADVQRVDPADSQGVVQQAMALLDRRNAPPTVSDILQRARILVVDDSATYREFLRAELEEDGCHVVAARNADEAVAALEDGGLDCVILDLVMPGTSGTQLCERFDRFRRRRGLFFQIVILTSQEGDDRLTASLTAGADDFVGKSQPMDILKIRLMALLRRKYMVEDHLARLSPPMPSA
;
A
#
# COMPACT_ATOMS: atom_id res chain seq x y z
N MET A 1 21.19 0.21 -11.93
CA MET A 1 19.94 0.50 -11.21
C MET A 1 19.27 1.62 -11.98
N ASN A 2 18.08 1.40 -12.52
CA ASN A 2 17.40 2.44 -13.29
C ASN A 2 16.76 3.42 -12.30
N GLY A 3 17.00 4.73 -12.48
CA GLY A 3 16.38 5.79 -11.68
C GLY A 3 14.87 5.88 -11.92
N PRO A 4 14.14 6.68 -11.11
CA PRO A 4 12.72 6.91 -11.30
C PRO A 4 12.43 7.52 -12.67
N ARG A 5 11.24 7.27 -13.21
CA ARG A 5 10.83 7.71 -14.55
C ARG A 5 9.65 8.66 -14.54
N ALA A 6 9.73 9.74 -15.32
CA ALA A 6 8.64 10.70 -15.49
C ALA A 6 8.13 10.71 -16.94
N LEU A 7 6.81 10.70 -17.13
CA LEU A 7 6.17 10.94 -18.41
C LEU A 7 5.56 12.34 -18.40
N ILE A 8 6.00 13.19 -19.33
CA ILE A 8 5.55 14.57 -19.47
C ILE A 8 4.70 14.68 -20.74
N VAL A 9 3.43 15.02 -20.58
CA VAL A 9 2.50 15.33 -21.66
C VAL A 9 2.35 16.85 -21.73
N ILE A 10 3.03 17.49 -22.68
CA ILE A 10 3.07 18.95 -22.85
C ILE A 10 3.23 19.30 -24.33
N ALA A 11 2.41 20.22 -24.84
CA ALA A 11 2.43 20.65 -26.23
C ALA A 11 3.67 21.50 -26.56
N SER A 12 4.17 22.26 -25.58
CA SER A 12 5.35 23.11 -25.73
C SER A 12 6.64 22.30 -25.76
N GLN A 13 7.18 22.05 -26.96
CA GLN A 13 8.43 21.29 -27.15
C GLN A 13 9.61 21.88 -26.37
N THR A 14 9.75 23.21 -26.36
CA THR A 14 10.84 23.89 -25.66
C THR A 14 10.74 23.71 -24.14
N GLN A 15 9.54 23.87 -23.57
CA GLN A 15 9.34 23.66 -22.13
C GLN A 15 9.47 22.18 -21.77
N GLY A 16 8.94 21.28 -22.59
CA GLY A 16 9.08 19.84 -22.40
C GLY A 16 10.55 19.40 -22.39
N LEU A 17 11.37 19.92 -23.31
CA LEU A 17 12.80 19.61 -23.34
C LEU A 17 13.54 20.18 -22.13
N LEU A 18 13.22 21.41 -21.70
CA LEU A 18 13.80 22.02 -20.51
C LEU A 18 13.51 21.18 -19.27
N LEU A 19 12.23 20.85 -19.02
CA LEU A 19 11.82 20.03 -17.88
C LEU A 19 12.48 18.66 -17.91
N LYS A 20 12.56 18.03 -19.08
CA LYS A 20 13.27 16.75 -19.26
C LYS A 20 14.72 16.84 -18.79
N LEU A 21 15.48 17.82 -19.28
CA LEU A 21 16.88 17.99 -18.92
C LEU A 21 17.07 18.22 -17.43
N MET A 22 16.22 19.06 -16.81
CA MET A 22 16.31 19.34 -15.38
C MET A 22 15.96 18.11 -14.52
N LEU A 23 14.99 17.30 -14.93
CA LEU A 23 14.65 16.05 -14.25
C LEU A 23 15.78 15.02 -14.39
N GLU A 24 16.38 14.90 -15.58
CA GLU A 24 17.51 14.00 -15.84
C GLU A 24 18.75 14.40 -15.02
N GLU A 25 19.00 15.70 -14.81
CA GLU A 25 20.05 16.20 -13.92
C GLU A 25 19.84 15.75 -12.46
N GLN A 26 18.58 15.58 -12.03
CA GLN A 26 18.22 15.03 -10.72
C GLN A 26 18.17 13.48 -10.71
N GLY A 27 18.55 12.82 -11.80
CA GLY A 27 18.54 11.35 -11.91
C GLY A 27 17.17 10.74 -12.22
N ILE A 28 16.20 11.54 -12.66
CA ILE A 28 14.87 11.09 -13.10
C ILE A 28 14.86 10.96 -14.62
N GLU A 29 14.66 9.75 -15.14
CA GLU A 29 14.61 9.51 -16.59
C GLU A 29 13.27 10.02 -17.15
N ALA A 30 13.30 11.08 -17.95
CA ALA A 30 12.08 11.75 -18.41
C ALA A 30 11.79 11.51 -19.91
N SER A 31 10.52 11.29 -20.23
CA SER A 31 10.03 11.16 -21.60
C SER A 31 8.96 12.21 -21.86
N CYS A 32 9.08 12.95 -22.95
CA CYS A 32 8.15 14.02 -23.31
C CYS A 32 7.37 13.64 -24.56
N VAL A 33 6.07 13.86 -24.51
CA VAL A 33 5.13 13.63 -25.60
C VAL A 33 4.12 14.78 -25.63
N GLU A 34 3.50 15.02 -26.78
CA GLU A 34 2.63 16.19 -26.96
C GLU A 34 1.15 15.90 -26.65
N THR A 35 0.73 14.63 -26.75
CA THR A 35 -0.68 14.24 -26.63
C THR A 35 -0.85 12.90 -25.88
N ALA A 36 -2.09 12.55 -25.55
CA ALA A 36 -2.42 11.34 -24.79
C ALA A 36 -2.08 10.02 -25.53
N GLU A 37 -2.28 9.96 -26.85
CA GLU A 37 -2.05 8.75 -27.64
C GLU A 37 -0.58 8.24 -27.60
N PRO A 38 0.45 9.06 -27.90
CA PRO A 38 1.84 8.66 -27.73
C PRO A 38 2.23 8.44 -26.26
N ALA A 39 1.56 9.11 -25.31
CA ALA A 39 1.76 8.86 -23.88
C ALA A 39 1.34 7.43 -23.51
N VAL A 40 0.16 6.97 -23.95
CA VAL A 40 -0.31 5.59 -23.74
C VAL A 40 0.63 4.57 -24.40
N ALA A 41 1.14 4.86 -25.60
CA ALA A 41 2.12 4.00 -26.26
C ALA A 41 3.43 3.87 -25.44
N GLU A 42 3.92 4.95 -24.83
CA GLU A 42 5.09 4.89 -23.94
C GLU A 42 4.80 4.11 -22.65
N LEU A 43 3.62 4.31 -22.03
CA LEU A 43 3.19 3.54 -20.85
C LEU A 43 3.16 2.02 -21.13
N ALA A 44 2.77 1.62 -22.35
CA ALA A 44 2.74 0.21 -22.76
C ALA A 44 4.16 -0.39 -22.91
N ARG A 45 5.17 0.44 -23.19
CA ARG A 45 6.55 -0.02 -23.38
C ARG A 45 7.31 -0.19 -22.07
N ARG A 46 7.01 0.64 -21.07
CA ARG A 46 7.74 0.67 -19.79
C ARG A 46 6.93 1.34 -18.68
N PRO A 47 7.15 0.96 -17.40
CA PRO A 47 6.51 1.63 -16.28
C PRO A 47 7.09 3.04 -16.08
N PHE A 48 6.22 3.93 -15.60
CA PHE A 48 6.56 5.29 -15.17
C PHE A 48 6.18 5.50 -13.70
N ASP A 49 6.90 6.40 -13.05
CA ASP A 49 6.84 6.65 -11.61
C ASP A 49 6.16 7.97 -11.25
N LEU A 50 6.02 8.86 -12.23
CA LEU A 50 5.35 10.16 -12.14
C LEU A 50 4.74 10.52 -13.51
N LEU A 51 3.53 11.06 -13.49
CA LEU A 51 2.86 11.64 -14.66
C LEU A 51 2.80 13.16 -14.51
N MET A 52 3.17 13.89 -15.55
CA MET A 52 3.08 15.35 -15.61
C MET A 52 2.25 15.72 -16.83
N VAL A 53 1.12 16.39 -16.64
CA VAL A 53 0.18 16.70 -17.73
C VAL A 53 -0.05 18.20 -17.80
N GLU A 54 0.04 18.79 -18.98
CA GLU A 54 -0.29 20.20 -19.21
C GLU A 54 -1.75 20.49 -18.86
N ALA A 55 -1.97 21.61 -18.16
CA ALA A 55 -3.32 22.07 -17.83
C ALA A 55 -3.94 22.79 -19.04
N ASP A 56 -4.45 22.00 -19.96
CA ASP A 56 -5.25 22.41 -21.10
C ASP A 56 -6.70 21.88 -20.99
N GLY A 57 -7.54 22.13 -21.99
CA GLY A 57 -8.93 21.67 -22.01
C GLY A 57 -9.11 20.15 -22.09
N GLU A 58 -8.04 19.39 -22.37
CA GLU A 58 -8.06 17.92 -22.47
C GLU A 58 -7.42 17.24 -21.24
N ALA A 59 -6.77 18.00 -20.36
CA ALA A 59 -5.99 17.52 -19.22
C ALA A 59 -6.72 16.46 -18.38
N ALA A 60 -8.00 16.65 -18.06
CA ALA A 60 -8.76 15.65 -17.29
C ALA A 60 -9.01 14.36 -18.05
N ARG A 61 -9.27 14.42 -19.36
CA ARG A 61 -9.43 13.24 -20.20
C ARG A 61 -8.11 12.49 -20.32
N THR A 62 -7.03 13.21 -20.59
CA THR A 62 -5.67 12.67 -20.65
C THR A 62 -5.30 11.99 -19.33
N LEU A 63 -5.47 12.66 -18.19
CA LEU A 63 -5.19 12.07 -16.87
C LEU A 63 -6.04 10.83 -16.59
N THR A 64 -7.33 10.86 -16.94
CA THR A 64 -8.23 9.71 -16.75
C THR A 64 -7.76 8.52 -17.58
N GLU A 65 -7.34 8.75 -18.83
CA GLU A 65 -6.88 7.69 -19.71
C GLU A 65 -5.53 7.13 -19.25
N LEU A 66 -4.56 7.98 -18.92
CA LEU A 66 -3.25 7.52 -18.45
C LEU A 66 -3.35 6.75 -17.13
N ARG A 67 -4.21 7.18 -16.21
CA ARG A 67 -4.42 6.50 -14.92
C ARG A 67 -5.01 5.09 -15.06
N ARG A 68 -5.67 4.76 -16.18
CA ARG A 68 -6.10 3.38 -16.46
C ARG A 68 -4.92 2.44 -16.72
N HIS A 69 -3.83 2.98 -17.25
CA HIS A 69 -2.63 2.22 -17.60
C HIS A 69 -1.50 2.34 -16.55
N CYS A 70 -1.48 3.42 -15.76
CA CYS A 70 -0.43 3.70 -14.81
C CYS A 70 -0.97 4.34 -13.53
N PRO A 71 -0.90 3.66 -12.36
CA PRO A 71 -1.37 4.20 -11.08
C PRO A 71 -0.38 5.19 -10.43
N ALA A 72 0.57 5.73 -11.19
CA ALA A 72 1.56 6.67 -10.68
C ALA A 72 0.90 8.00 -10.23
N PRO A 73 1.50 8.70 -9.25
CA PRO A 73 1.08 10.05 -8.90
C PRO A 73 1.14 10.95 -10.13
N ALA A 74 0.23 11.90 -10.20
CA ALA A 74 0.14 12.85 -11.30
C ALA A 74 0.19 14.28 -10.78
N MET A 75 0.80 15.16 -11.55
CA MET A 75 0.77 16.60 -11.34
C MET A 75 0.38 17.33 -12.62
N LEU A 76 -0.26 18.48 -12.47
CA LEU A 76 -0.64 19.37 -13.55
C LEU A 76 0.36 20.51 -13.74
N LEU A 77 0.71 20.78 -14.99
CA LEU A 77 1.54 21.89 -15.41
C LEU A 77 0.64 23.02 -15.93
N GLY A 78 0.30 23.98 -15.08
CA GLY A 78 -0.43 25.18 -15.46
C GLY A 78 -1.25 25.80 -14.32
N SER A 79 -2.01 26.84 -14.64
CA SER A 79 -2.75 27.60 -13.63
C SER A 79 -3.95 26.82 -13.06
N ALA A 80 -4.35 27.21 -11.84
CA ALA A 80 -5.52 26.64 -11.17
C ALA A 80 -6.83 26.85 -11.95
N GLU A 81 -6.96 27.97 -12.65
CA GLU A 81 -8.12 28.32 -13.47
C GLU A 81 -8.31 27.33 -14.62
N ARG A 82 -7.25 27.07 -15.40
CA ARG A 82 -7.30 26.12 -16.52
C ARG A 82 -7.57 24.68 -16.07
N ALA A 83 -7.01 24.29 -14.92
CA ALA A 83 -7.26 22.97 -14.34
C ALA A 83 -8.71 22.77 -13.88
N ALA A 84 -9.34 23.83 -13.33
CA ALA A 84 -10.74 23.81 -12.92
C ALA A 84 -11.67 23.74 -14.15
N GLU A 85 -11.38 24.51 -15.19
CA GLU A 85 -12.10 24.48 -16.47
C GLU A 85 -12.02 23.10 -17.15
N ALA A 86 -10.88 22.43 -17.03
CA ALA A 86 -10.67 21.09 -17.56
C ALA A 86 -11.37 19.98 -16.75
N GLY A 87 -11.90 20.27 -15.55
CA GLY A 87 -12.56 19.29 -14.68
C GLY A 87 -11.60 18.32 -13.99
N VAL A 88 -10.35 18.75 -13.75
CA VAL A 88 -9.35 17.89 -13.09
C VAL A 88 -9.63 17.81 -11.59
N PRO A 89 -9.58 16.60 -10.98
CA PRO A 89 -9.80 16.41 -9.55
C PRO A 89 -8.93 17.31 -8.65
N ALA A 90 -9.50 17.73 -7.50
CA ALA A 90 -8.85 18.68 -6.59
C ALA A 90 -7.57 18.13 -5.94
N ASP A 91 -7.46 16.81 -5.81
CA ASP A 91 -6.32 16.07 -5.25
C ASP A 91 -5.06 16.10 -6.13
N VAL A 92 -5.19 16.47 -7.41
CA VAL A 92 -4.04 16.61 -8.32
C VAL A 92 -3.30 17.92 -8.03
N GLN A 93 -2.03 17.81 -7.65
CA GLN A 93 -1.16 18.97 -7.42
C GLN A 93 -0.96 19.76 -8.71
N ARG A 94 -0.96 21.09 -8.59
CA ARG A 94 -0.81 22.02 -9.72
C ARG A 94 0.45 22.84 -9.51
N VAL A 95 1.22 23.02 -10.57
CA VAL A 95 2.46 23.78 -10.54
C VAL A 95 2.56 24.63 -11.80
N ASP A 96 3.04 25.86 -11.63
CA ASP A 96 3.26 26.77 -12.74
C ASP A 96 4.44 26.28 -13.59
N PRO A 97 4.25 25.97 -14.89
CA PRO A 97 5.31 25.51 -15.78
C PRO A 97 6.36 26.59 -16.06
N ALA A 98 6.06 27.87 -15.80
CA ALA A 98 7.07 28.93 -15.88
C ALA A 98 8.10 28.81 -14.74
N ASP A 99 7.70 28.27 -13.59
CA ASP A 99 8.61 27.96 -12.48
C ASP A 99 9.18 26.54 -12.64
N SER A 100 10.09 26.40 -13.59
CA SER A 100 10.77 25.12 -13.89
C SER A 100 11.47 24.50 -12.66
N GLN A 101 12.01 25.32 -11.76
CA GLN A 101 12.58 24.83 -10.49
C GLN A 101 11.50 24.31 -9.54
N GLY A 102 10.39 25.03 -9.39
CA GLY A 102 9.23 24.60 -8.62
C GLY A 102 8.62 23.30 -9.15
N VAL A 103 8.55 23.13 -10.47
CA VAL A 103 8.11 21.87 -11.11
C VAL A 103 8.99 20.71 -10.71
N VAL A 104 10.32 20.86 -10.82
CA VAL A 104 11.27 19.80 -10.44
C VAL A 104 11.22 19.50 -8.95
N GLN A 105 11.15 20.52 -8.08
CA GLN A 105 11.01 20.33 -6.64
C GLN A 105 9.74 19.55 -6.27
N GLN A 106 8.61 19.87 -6.91
CA GLN A 106 7.35 19.15 -6.68
C GLN A 106 7.39 17.72 -7.24
N ALA A 107 7.99 17.52 -8.42
CA ALA A 107 8.21 16.20 -8.98
C ALA A 107 9.05 15.32 -8.04
N MET A 108 10.14 15.86 -7.49
CA MET A 108 10.95 15.19 -6.47
C MET A 108 10.14 14.90 -5.21
N ALA A 109 9.38 15.86 -4.69
CA ALA A 109 8.54 15.65 -3.50
C ALA A 109 7.47 14.55 -3.69
N LEU A 110 6.89 14.45 -4.89
CA LEU A 110 5.92 13.39 -5.23
C LEU A 110 6.60 12.02 -5.36
N LEU A 111 7.77 11.97 -6.00
CA LEU A 111 8.58 10.75 -6.10
C LEU A 111 9.09 10.30 -4.73
N ASP A 112 9.51 11.23 -3.88
CA ASP A 112 9.92 11.00 -2.50
C ASP A 112 8.75 10.53 -1.65
N ARG A 113 7.55 11.09 -1.80
CA ARG A 113 6.34 10.60 -1.11
C ARG A 113 5.94 9.20 -1.55
N ARG A 114 6.05 8.89 -2.84
CA ARG A 114 5.85 7.53 -3.36
C ARG A 114 6.92 6.55 -2.86
N ASN A 115 8.10 7.06 -2.52
CA ASN A 115 9.21 6.30 -1.94
C ASN A 115 9.27 6.38 -0.41
N ALA A 116 8.45 7.22 0.21
CA ALA A 116 8.42 7.39 1.64
C ALA A 116 7.80 6.13 2.25
N PRO A 117 8.38 5.59 3.33
CA PRO A 117 7.74 4.52 4.05
C PRO A 117 6.33 4.99 4.48
N PRO A 118 5.28 4.16 4.32
CA PRO A 118 3.92 4.53 4.69
C PRO A 118 3.90 4.99 6.15
N THR A 119 3.11 6.02 6.43
CA THR A 119 2.97 6.49 7.81
C THR A 119 2.27 5.43 8.64
N VAL A 120 2.39 5.51 9.96
CA VAL A 120 1.68 4.63 10.88
C VAL A 120 0.17 4.63 10.60
N SER A 121 -0.41 5.81 10.36
CA SER A 121 -1.83 5.95 10.07
C SER A 121 -2.21 5.23 8.77
N ASP A 122 -1.40 5.35 7.71
CA ASP A 122 -1.67 4.68 6.43
C ASP A 122 -1.64 3.16 6.57
N ILE A 123 -0.68 2.65 7.35
CA ILE A 123 -0.52 1.22 7.63
C ILE A 123 -1.78 0.67 8.32
N LEU A 124 -2.26 1.38 9.35
CA LEU A 124 -3.40 0.93 10.15
C LEU A 124 -4.71 1.01 9.36
N GLN A 125 -4.95 2.11 8.63
CA GLN A 125 -6.16 2.27 7.79
C GLN A 125 -6.27 1.24 6.67
N ARG A 126 -5.13 0.75 6.16
CA ARG A 126 -5.11 -0.31 5.14
C ARG A 126 -5.30 -1.70 5.76
N ALA A 127 -4.99 -1.89 7.05
CA ALA A 127 -4.88 -3.20 7.65
C ALA A 127 -6.23 -3.86 7.88
N ARG A 128 -6.46 -4.98 7.19
CA ARG A 128 -7.53 -5.93 7.46
C ARG A 128 -7.03 -7.04 8.39
N ILE A 129 -7.52 -7.02 9.63
CA ILE A 129 -7.06 -7.89 10.71
C ILE A 129 -8.14 -8.89 11.07
N LEU A 130 -7.82 -10.18 11.04
CA LEU A 130 -8.68 -11.23 11.58
C LEU A 130 -8.37 -11.44 13.07
N VAL A 131 -9.35 -11.24 13.95
CA VAL A 131 -9.25 -11.56 15.38
C VAL A 131 -10.01 -12.84 15.67
N VAL A 132 -9.31 -13.85 16.18
CA VAL A 132 -9.83 -15.19 16.51
C VAL A 132 -9.73 -15.43 18.00
N ASP A 133 -10.87 -15.43 18.67
CA ASP A 133 -10.96 -15.58 20.13
C ASP A 133 -12.37 -16.09 20.48
N ASP A 134 -12.51 -17.04 21.40
CA ASP A 134 -13.82 -17.58 21.79
C ASP A 134 -14.59 -16.67 22.76
N SER A 135 -13.88 -15.81 23.51
CA SER A 135 -14.47 -14.81 24.39
C SER A 135 -15.09 -13.67 23.60
N ALA A 136 -16.42 -13.63 23.56
CA ALA A 136 -17.16 -12.57 22.89
C ALA A 136 -16.78 -11.17 23.42
N THR A 137 -16.59 -11.04 24.73
CA THR A 137 -16.23 -9.75 25.37
C THR A 137 -14.83 -9.29 24.98
N TYR A 138 -13.84 -10.18 25.01
CA TYR A 138 -12.47 -9.79 24.68
C TYR A 138 -12.29 -9.55 23.18
N ARG A 139 -12.95 -10.37 22.34
CA ARG A 139 -12.99 -10.18 20.90
C ARG A 139 -13.62 -8.83 20.52
N GLU A 140 -14.71 -8.44 21.17
CA GLU A 140 -15.36 -7.14 20.96
C GLU A 140 -14.47 -5.98 21.40
N PHE A 141 -13.82 -6.10 22.56
CA PHE A 141 -12.87 -5.10 23.06
C PHE A 141 -11.70 -4.90 22.09
N LEU A 142 -11.07 -5.99 21.63
CA LEU A 142 -10.00 -5.91 20.63
C LEU A 142 -10.46 -5.28 19.32
N ARG A 143 -11.66 -5.62 18.87
CA ARG A 143 -12.24 -5.03 17.67
C ARG A 143 -12.36 -3.52 17.83
N ALA A 144 -13.00 -3.05 18.90
CA ALA A 144 -13.20 -1.62 19.13
C ALA A 144 -11.87 -0.85 19.20
N GLU A 145 -10.88 -1.38 19.93
CA GLU A 145 -9.55 -0.78 20.06
C GLU A 145 -8.81 -0.65 18.72
N LEU A 146 -8.87 -1.67 17.87
CA LEU A 146 -8.18 -1.68 16.58
C LEU A 146 -8.94 -0.86 15.51
N GLU A 147 -10.27 -0.84 15.57
CA GLU A 147 -11.09 -0.01 14.69
C GLU A 147 -10.99 1.49 15.02
N GLU A 148 -10.81 1.86 16.30
CA GLU A 148 -10.53 3.25 16.71
C GLU A 148 -9.21 3.76 16.10
N ASP A 149 -8.21 2.88 15.98
CA ASP A 149 -6.95 3.15 15.29
C ASP A 149 -7.06 3.13 13.74
N GLY A 150 -8.26 2.85 13.21
CA GLY A 150 -8.58 2.87 11.79
C GLY A 150 -8.48 1.53 11.06
N CYS A 151 -8.17 0.42 11.75
CA CYS A 151 -8.07 -0.89 11.10
C CYS A 151 -9.44 -1.44 10.69
N HIS A 152 -9.45 -2.30 9.67
CA HIS A 152 -10.61 -3.11 9.32
C HIS A 152 -10.56 -4.45 10.06
N VAL A 153 -11.46 -4.69 11.00
CA VAL A 153 -11.41 -5.92 11.81
C VAL A 153 -12.46 -6.93 11.36
N VAL A 154 -12.03 -8.16 11.13
CA VAL A 154 -12.89 -9.33 10.96
C VAL A 154 -12.82 -10.14 12.25
N ALA A 155 -13.96 -10.45 12.85
CA ALA A 155 -14.01 -11.22 14.10
C ALA A 155 -14.49 -12.65 13.84
N ALA A 156 -13.79 -13.64 14.41
CA ALA A 156 -14.17 -15.04 14.37
C ALA A 156 -14.20 -15.62 15.79
N ARG A 157 -15.24 -16.38 16.12
CA ARG A 157 -15.38 -16.98 17.47
C ARG A 157 -14.79 -18.37 17.61
N ASN A 158 -14.38 -18.98 16.51
CA ASN A 158 -13.88 -20.35 16.46
C ASN A 158 -13.05 -20.58 15.19
N ALA A 159 -12.47 -21.79 15.09
CA ALA A 159 -11.62 -22.17 13.97
C ALA A 159 -12.35 -22.17 12.62
N ASP A 160 -13.62 -22.56 12.57
CA ASP A 160 -14.37 -22.66 11.31
C ASP A 160 -14.65 -21.29 10.70
N GLU A 161 -15.09 -20.33 11.53
CA GLU A 161 -15.26 -18.93 11.11
C GLU A 161 -13.93 -18.29 10.71
N ALA A 162 -12.85 -18.60 11.44
CA ALA A 162 -11.53 -18.10 11.13
C ALA A 162 -11.02 -18.61 9.77
N VAL A 163 -11.25 -19.90 9.47
CA VAL A 163 -10.91 -20.50 8.18
C VAL A 163 -11.74 -19.89 7.06
N ALA A 164 -13.05 -19.69 7.26
CA ALA A 164 -13.91 -19.07 6.26
C ALA A 164 -13.43 -17.64 5.93
N ALA A 165 -13.08 -16.84 6.95
CA ALA A 165 -12.51 -15.51 6.76
C ALA A 165 -11.15 -15.54 6.06
N LEU A 166 -10.32 -16.55 6.34
CA LEU A 166 -9.04 -16.75 5.65
C LEU A 166 -9.23 -17.05 4.16
N GLU A 167 -10.25 -17.85 3.83
CA GLU A 167 -10.58 -18.24 2.46
C GLU A 167 -11.19 -17.11 1.64
N ASP A 168 -11.92 -16.18 2.28
CA ASP A 168 -12.40 -14.92 1.68
C ASP A 168 -11.24 -14.00 1.24
N GLY A 169 -10.06 -14.17 1.85
CA GLY A 169 -8.81 -13.54 1.43
C GLY A 169 -8.65 -12.08 1.86
N GLY A 170 -7.58 -11.42 1.40
CA GLY A 170 -7.31 -10.00 1.67
C GLY A 170 -6.97 -9.65 3.11
N LEU A 171 -6.63 -10.62 3.96
CA LEU A 171 -6.15 -10.37 5.31
C LEU A 171 -4.69 -9.89 5.29
N ASP A 172 -4.37 -8.94 6.17
CA ASP A 172 -3.00 -8.45 6.38
C ASP A 172 -2.36 -9.06 7.63
N CYS A 173 -3.17 -9.35 8.64
CA CYS A 173 -2.73 -9.96 9.89
C CYS A 173 -3.85 -10.83 10.49
N VAL A 174 -3.45 -11.85 11.24
CA VAL A 174 -4.32 -12.67 12.09
C VAL A 174 -3.83 -12.55 13.52
N ILE A 175 -4.73 -12.21 14.44
CA ILE A 175 -4.53 -12.29 15.88
C ILE A 175 -5.29 -13.53 16.37
N LEU A 176 -4.57 -14.49 16.96
CA LEU A 176 -5.10 -15.81 17.29
C LEU A 176 -4.90 -16.14 18.76
N ASP A 177 -5.98 -16.48 19.47
CA ASP A 177 -5.87 -17.13 20.78
C ASP A 177 -5.53 -18.61 20.65
N LEU A 178 -4.68 -19.10 21.55
CA LEU A 178 -4.37 -20.52 21.68
C LEU A 178 -5.41 -21.27 22.51
N VAL A 179 -6.05 -20.57 23.44
CA VAL A 179 -6.99 -21.17 24.40
C VAL A 179 -8.40 -21.04 23.84
N MET A 180 -8.77 -21.98 22.96
CA MET A 180 -10.13 -22.07 22.44
C MET A 180 -10.67 -23.49 22.58
N PRO A 181 -11.97 -23.67 22.82
CA PRO A 181 -12.60 -24.98 22.85
C PRO A 181 -12.57 -25.65 21.48
N GLY A 182 -12.36 -26.98 21.48
CA GLY A 182 -12.36 -27.81 20.27
C GLY A 182 -11.00 -27.93 19.60
N THR A 183 -10.59 -26.92 18.83
CA THR A 183 -9.35 -26.95 18.04
C THR A 183 -8.21 -26.27 18.80
N SER A 184 -7.06 -26.93 18.90
CA SER A 184 -5.85 -26.31 19.45
C SER A 184 -5.43 -25.11 18.59
N GLY A 185 -5.32 -23.91 19.18
CA GLY A 185 -4.90 -22.74 18.42
C GLY A 185 -3.51 -22.87 17.80
N THR A 186 -2.62 -23.71 18.36
CA THR A 186 -1.33 -24.05 17.72
C THR A 186 -1.53 -24.80 16.40
N GLN A 187 -2.46 -25.76 16.34
CA GLN A 187 -2.78 -26.46 15.08
C GLN A 187 -3.43 -25.52 14.06
N LEU A 188 -4.25 -24.58 14.53
CA LEU A 188 -4.83 -23.56 13.65
C LEU A 188 -3.76 -22.62 13.08
N CYS A 189 -2.78 -22.23 13.90
CA CYS A 189 -1.61 -21.47 13.47
C CYS A 189 -0.82 -22.22 12.36
N GLU A 190 -0.50 -23.50 12.57
CA GLU A 190 0.18 -24.32 11.56
C GLU A 190 -0.61 -24.42 10.25
N ARG A 191 -1.94 -24.52 10.35
CA ARG A 191 -2.84 -24.55 9.19
C ARG A 191 -2.78 -23.23 8.43
N PHE A 192 -2.78 -22.10 9.13
CA PHE A 192 -2.73 -20.75 8.53
C PHE A 192 -1.37 -20.48 7.89
N ASP A 193 -0.27 -20.83 8.56
CA ASP A 193 1.08 -20.72 8.00
C ASP A 193 1.25 -21.57 6.73
N ARG A 194 0.74 -22.80 6.75
CA ARG A 194 0.73 -23.66 5.56
C ARG A 194 -0.11 -23.07 4.43
N PHE A 195 -1.27 -22.49 4.74
CA PHE A 195 -2.15 -21.87 3.75
C PHE A 195 -1.46 -20.69 3.07
N ARG A 196 -0.88 -19.75 3.84
CA ARG A 196 -0.20 -18.57 3.27
C ARG A 196 0.98 -18.96 2.40
N ARG A 197 1.83 -19.89 2.85
CA ARG A 197 3.00 -20.35 2.08
C ARG A 197 2.60 -21.00 0.76
N ARG A 198 1.59 -21.88 0.77
CA ARG A 198 1.12 -22.58 -0.44
C ARG A 198 0.56 -21.64 -1.50
N ARG A 199 -0.05 -20.53 -1.07
CA ARG A 199 -0.66 -19.54 -1.97
C ARG A 199 0.23 -18.33 -2.24
N GLY A 200 1.44 -18.28 -1.69
CA GLY A 200 2.32 -17.12 -1.81
C GLY A 200 1.76 -15.85 -1.15
N LEU A 201 0.94 -16.00 -0.11
CA LEU A 201 0.38 -14.89 0.66
C LEU A 201 1.34 -14.49 1.80
N PHE A 202 1.30 -13.22 2.20
CA PHE A 202 2.23 -12.63 3.17
C PHE A 202 1.55 -12.05 4.41
N PHE A 203 0.31 -12.45 4.72
CA PHE A 203 -0.35 -12.02 5.95
C PHE A 203 0.40 -12.53 7.18
N GLN A 204 0.41 -11.73 8.24
CA GLN A 204 1.15 -12.01 9.47
C GLN A 204 0.27 -12.78 10.46
N ILE A 205 0.86 -13.55 11.37
CA ILE A 205 0.17 -14.31 12.42
C ILE A 205 0.76 -13.93 13.78
N VAL A 206 -0.07 -13.34 14.64
CA VAL A 206 0.27 -12.98 16.01
C VAL A 206 -0.53 -13.85 16.95
N ILE A 207 0.15 -14.51 17.87
CA ILE A 207 -0.53 -15.19 18.97
C ILE A 207 -0.84 -14.21 20.08
N LEU A 208 -2.09 -14.19 20.56
CA LEU A 208 -2.52 -13.40 21.70
C LEU A 208 -3.23 -14.31 22.70
N THR A 209 -2.57 -14.66 23.80
CA THR A 209 -3.08 -15.70 24.71
C THR A 209 -2.87 -15.38 26.18
N SER A 210 -3.68 -15.98 27.05
CA SER A 210 -3.50 -15.96 28.50
C SER A 210 -2.51 -17.04 29.00
N GLN A 211 -2.17 -18.04 28.17
CA GLN A 211 -1.16 -19.04 28.50
C GLN A 211 0.23 -18.58 28.07
N GLU A 212 0.92 -17.92 28.99
CA GLU A 212 2.24 -17.33 28.78
C GLU A 212 3.37 -18.28 29.25
N GLY A 213 4.59 -18.03 28.76
CA GLY A 213 5.80 -18.76 29.14
C GLY A 213 6.63 -19.22 27.93
N ASP A 214 7.91 -19.53 28.18
CA ASP A 214 8.91 -19.81 27.15
C ASP A 214 8.53 -21.02 26.27
N ASP A 215 7.92 -22.05 26.86
CA ASP A 215 7.44 -23.22 26.11
C ASP A 215 6.34 -22.85 25.11
N ARG A 216 5.42 -21.95 25.51
CA ARG A 216 4.29 -21.51 24.67
C ARG A 216 4.76 -20.57 23.58
N LEU A 217 5.67 -19.66 23.91
CA LEU A 217 6.36 -18.83 22.94
C LEU A 217 7.06 -19.68 21.88
N THR A 218 7.88 -20.64 22.31
CA THR A 218 8.65 -21.52 21.42
C THR A 218 7.74 -22.35 20.53
N ALA A 219 6.69 -22.96 21.10
CA ALA A 219 5.71 -23.75 20.34
C ALA A 219 4.98 -22.90 19.29
N SER A 220 4.60 -21.66 19.65
CA SER A 220 3.88 -20.75 18.75
C SER A 220 4.72 -20.32 17.56
N LEU A 221 5.97 -19.91 17.79
CA LEU A 221 6.88 -19.51 16.73
C LEU A 221 7.25 -20.70 15.83
N THR A 222 7.42 -21.89 16.41
CA THR A 222 7.67 -23.12 15.65
C THR A 222 6.48 -23.51 14.78
N ALA A 223 5.26 -23.25 15.24
CA ALA A 223 4.02 -23.43 14.47
C ALA A 223 3.84 -22.42 13.32
N GLY A 224 4.75 -21.46 13.19
CA GLY A 224 4.76 -20.47 12.10
C GLY A 224 4.10 -19.14 12.47
N ALA A 225 3.87 -18.85 13.75
CA ALA A 225 3.54 -17.50 14.17
C ALA A 225 4.74 -16.56 13.96
N ASP A 226 4.45 -15.30 13.59
CA ASP A 226 5.48 -14.27 13.42
C ASP A 226 5.77 -13.53 14.73
N ASP A 227 4.82 -13.51 15.67
CA ASP A 227 5.01 -12.95 17.01
C ASP A 227 4.04 -13.56 18.04
N PHE A 228 4.31 -13.28 19.32
CA PHE A 228 3.56 -13.76 20.49
C PHE A 228 3.41 -12.64 21.52
N VAL A 229 2.18 -12.46 22.02
CA VAL A 229 1.81 -11.44 23.00
C VAL A 229 0.96 -12.07 24.09
N GLY A 230 1.28 -11.78 25.34
CA GLY A 230 0.47 -12.18 26.49
C GLY A 230 -0.72 -11.26 26.67
N LYS A 231 -1.92 -11.80 26.91
CA LYS A 231 -3.14 -11.01 27.21
C LYS A 231 -3.00 -10.17 28.50
N SER A 232 -2.05 -10.52 29.38
CA SER A 232 -1.75 -9.74 30.57
C SER A 232 -0.96 -8.45 30.29
N GLN A 233 -0.37 -8.32 29.09
CA GLN A 233 0.39 -7.15 28.70
C GLN A 233 -0.55 -5.99 28.32
N PRO A 234 -0.08 -4.73 28.45
CA PRO A 234 -0.83 -3.57 27.99
C PRO A 234 -1.17 -3.66 26.50
N MET A 235 -2.34 -3.14 26.11
CA MET A 235 -2.80 -3.12 24.71
C MET A 235 -1.77 -2.48 23.77
N ASP A 236 -1.09 -1.43 24.22
CA ASP A 236 -0.04 -0.75 23.45
C ASP A 236 1.08 -1.68 22.98
N ILE A 237 1.41 -2.72 23.74
CA ILE A 237 2.42 -3.70 23.35
C ILE A 237 1.95 -4.51 22.13
N LEU A 238 0.68 -4.92 22.12
CA LEU A 238 0.09 -5.58 20.96
C LEU A 238 0.09 -4.64 19.75
N LYS A 239 -0.34 -3.39 19.93
CA LYS A 239 -0.40 -2.38 18.85
C LYS A 239 0.98 -2.10 18.24
N ILE A 240 2.02 -1.93 19.07
CA ILE A 240 3.40 -1.71 18.60
C ILE A 240 3.91 -2.91 17.79
N ARG A 241 3.70 -4.13 18.27
CA ARG A 241 4.14 -5.35 17.59
C ARG A 241 3.40 -5.58 16.27
N LEU A 242 2.08 -5.41 16.29
CA LEU A 242 1.24 -5.46 15.10
C LEU A 242 1.71 -4.44 14.05
N MET A 243 1.97 -3.20 14.44
CA MET A 243 2.47 -2.16 13.55
C MET A 243 3.82 -2.52 12.93
N ALA A 244 4.75 -3.08 13.70
CA ALA A 244 6.05 -3.52 13.20
C ALA A 244 5.92 -4.63 12.13
N LEU A 245 5.01 -5.57 12.34
CA LEU A 245 4.72 -6.66 11.41
C LEU A 245 4.04 -6.16 10.12
N LEU A 246 3.02 -5.31 10.26
CA LEU A 246 2.32 -4.71 9.12
C LEU A 246 3.27 -3.85 8.26
N ARG A 247 4.14 -3.04 8.90
CA ARG A 247 5.16 -2.26 8.19
C ARG A 247 6.08 -3.15 7.36
N ARG A 248 6.54 -4.27 7.93
CA ARG A 248 7.37 -5.25 7.21
C ARG A 248 6.62 -5.85 6.02
N LYS A 249 5.36 -6.24 6.21
CA LYS A 249 4.51 -6.78 5.15
C LYS A 249 4.37 -5.80 3.98
N TYR A 250 3.94 -4.56 4.26
CA TYR A 250 3.71 -3.57 3.20
C TYR A 250 4.99 -3.15 2.50
N MET A 251 6.13 -3.08 3.20
CA MET A 251 7.41 -2.86 2.53
C MET A 251 7.74 -3.95 1.51
N VAL A 252 7.45 -5.22 1.82
CA VAL A 252 7.65 -6.34 0.89
C VAL A 252 6.68 -6.25 -0.27
N GLU A 253 5.39 -5.99 -0.02
CA GLU A 253 4.39 -5.83 -1.08
C GLU A 253 4.73 -4.68 -2.03
N ASP A 254 5.09 -3.52 -1.49
CA ASP A 254 5.50 -2.35 -2.27
C ASP A 254 6.78 -2.64 -3.07
N HIS A 255 7.72 -3.40 -2.50
CA HIS A 255 8.92 -3.82 -3.22
C HIS A 255 8.59 -4.78 -4.37
N LEU A 256 7.75 -5.78 -4.14
CA LEU A 256 7.33 -6.74 -5.16
C LEU A 256 6.50 -6.09 -6.27
N ALA A 257 5.63 -5.13 -5.92
CA ALA A 257 4.88 -4.33 -6.88
C ALA A 257 5.78 -3.48 -7.79
N ARG A 258 6.93 -3.01 -7.28
CA ARG A 258 7.94 -2.32 -8.10
C ARG A 258 8.69 -3.24 -9.07
N LEU A 259 8.84 -4.52 -8.72
CA LEU A 259 9.55 -5.51 -9.55
C LEU A 259 8.67 -6.11 -10.65
N SER A 260 7.35 -6.12 -10.46
CA SER A 260 6.39 -6.69 -11.41
C SER A 260 5.79 -5.57 -12.26
N PRO A 261 6.16 -5.39 -13.55
CA PRO A 261 5.43 -4.48 -14.42
C PRO A 261 3.97 -4.95 -14.53
N PRO A 262 2.99 -4.04 -14.68
CA PRO A 262 1.61 -4.44 -14.90
C PRO A 262 1.55 -5.35 -16.13
N MET A 263 1.06 -6.58 -15.92
CA MET A 263 0.77 -7.48 -17.03
C MET A 263 -0.24 -6.79 -17.94
N PRO A 264 0.00 -6.66 -19.26
CA PRO A 264 -0.98 -6.11 -20.16
C PRO A 264 -2.25 -6.98 -20.08
N SER A 265 -3.38 -6.37 -19.75
CA SER A 265 -4.68 -7.03 -19.88
C SER A 265 -4.87 -7.43 -21.33
N ALA A 266 -5.01 -8.74 -21.57
CA ALA A 266 -5.27 -9.32 -22.88
C ALA A 266 -6.65 -8.94 -23.43
#